data_AF-A0A9P0KZI6-F1
#
_entry.id   AF-A0A9P0KZI6-F1
#
_cell.length_a   1.000
_cell.length_b   1.000
_cell.length_c   1.000
_cell.angle_alpha   90.00
_cell.angle_beta   90.00
_cell.angle_gamma   90.00
#
_symmetry.space_group_name_H-M   'P 1'
#
loop_
_entity.id
_entity.type
_entity.pdbx_description
1 polymer ?
#
loop_
_entity_poly.entity_id
_entity_poly.type
_entity_poly.pdbx_seq_one_letter_code
_entity_poly.pdbx_strand_id
1 'polypeptide(L)'
;MQNATDILQNYCQHFQNFILKHCSVTDPKRSRKREQEKNKPKSMSVKFYVKRRDGLMVNVYRQSFMNILGVKKDRILNVVKRYKESNEMPKERRGGDRTKGKNNTASGYKRVC
;
A
#
# COMPACT_ATOMS: atom_id res chain seq x y z
N MET A 1 31.46 5.58 -0.66
CA MET A 1 30.78 4.73 -1.66
C MET A 1 29.39 4.43 -1.15
N GLN A 2 28.32 4.89 -1.81
CA GLN A 2 26.95 4.63 -1.35
C GLN A 2 26.58 3.18 -1.67
N ASN A 3 26.12 2.45 -0.66
CA ASN A 3 25.84 1.02 -0.76
C ASN A 3 24.61 0.81 -1.65
N ALA A 4 24.62 -0.23 -2.51
CA ALA A 4 23.51 -0.53 -3.42
C ALA A 4 22.14 -0.69 -2.71
N THR A 5 22.16 -1.00 -1.41
CA THR A 5 21.00 -1.02 -0.53
C THR A 5 20.34 0.35 -0.35
N ASP A 6 21.13 1.43 -0.28
CA ASP A 6 20.64 2.80 -0.05
C ASP A 6 19.95 3.36 -1.29
N ILE A 7 20.42 2.96 -2.48
CA ILE A 7 19.84 3.37 -3.76
C ILE A 7 18.45 2.72 -3.94
N LEU A 8 18.32 1.41 -3.70
CA LEU A 8 17.05 0.70 -3.79
C LEU A 8 16.04 1.16 -2.73
N GLN A 9 16.51 1.54 -1.53
CA GLN A 9 15.67 2.04 -0.46
C GLN A 9 15.09 3.44 -0.79
N ASN A 10 15.86 4.29 -1.49
CA ASN A 10 15.40 5.60 -1.97
C ASN A 10 14.29 5.51 -3.03
N TYR A 11 14.43 4.63 -4.03
CA TYR A 11 13.40 4.46 -5.08
C TYR A 11 12.07 3.92 -4.54
N CYS A 12 12.12 3.03 -3.55
CA CYS A 12 10.91 2.47 -2.94
C CYS A 12 10.18 3.47 -2.04
N GLN A 13 10.89 4.35 -1.33
CA GLN A 13 10.27 5.45 -0.59
C GLN A 13 9.59 6.47 -1.53
N HIS A 14 10.18 6.77 -2.68
CA HIS A 14 9.57 7.65 -3.68
C HIS A 14 8.19 7.17 -4.14
N PHE A 15 8.02 5.86 -4.33
CA PHE A 15 6.74 5.30 -4.75
C PHE A 15 5.64 5.45 -3.68
N GLN A 16 5.98 5.22 -2.41
CA GLN A 16 5.01 5.39 -1.32
C GLN A 16 4.64 6.85 -1.12
N ASN A 17 5.62 7.75 -1.25
CA ASN A 17 5.38 9.19 -1.22
C ASN A 17 4.45 9.63 -2.36
N PHE A 18 4.62 9.07 -3.56
CA PHE A 18 3.72 9.34 -4.68
C PHE A 18 2.27 8.93 -4.36
N ILE A 19 2.07 7.74 -3.80
CA ILE A 19 0.74 7.28 -3.38
C ILE A 19 0.11 8.29 -2.40
N LEU A 20 0.86 8.71 -1.38
CA LEU A 20 0.34 9.62 -0.35
C LEU A 20 0.00 11.02 -0.88
N LYS A 21 0.81 11.55 -1.81
CA LYS A 21 0.53 12.84 -2.48
C LYS A 21 -0.73 12.82 -3.34
N HIS A 22 -1.07 11.66 -3.90
CA HIS A 22 -2.16 11.49 -4.86
C HIS A 22 -3.38 10.77 -4.29
N CYS A 23 -3.36 10.39 -3.01
CA CYS A 23 -4.50 9.79 -2.33
C CYS A 23 -4.98 10.68 -1.19
N SER A 24 -6.29 10.86 -1.09
CA SER A 24 -6.91 11.49 0.08
C SER A 24 -7.71 10.45 0.85
N VAL A 25 -7.45 10.36 2.16
CA VAL A 25 -8.19 9.50 3.07
C VAL A 25 -9.33 10.29 3.68
N THR A 26 -10.51 9.70 3.64
CA THR A 26 -11.70 10.26 4.27
C THR A 26 -12.37 9.19 5.11
N ASP A 27 -12.88 9.59 6.27
CA ASP A 27 -13.73 8.71 7.05
C ASP A 27 -15.06 8.52 6.31
N PRO A 28 -15.59 7.29 6.27
CA PRO A 28 -16.85 7.03 5.61
C PRO A 28 -17.97 7.78 6.33
N LYS A 29 -18.56 8.78 5.66
CA LYS A 29 -19.62 9.64 6.19
C LYS A 29 -20.88 8.89 6.66
N ARG A 30 -21.11 7.67 6.17
CA ARG A 30 -22.32 6.88 6.48
C ARG A 30 -21.94 5.43 6.76
N SER A 31 -22.16 4.98 7.99
CA SER A 31 -22.18 3.55 8.33
C SER A 31 -23.62 3.05 8.16
N ARG A 32 -23.90 2.32 7.08
CA ARG A 32 -25.16 1.58 6.99
C ARG A 32 -24.94 0.25 7.71
N LYS A 33 -25.55 0.06 8.87
CA LYS A 33 -25.68 -1.28 9.45
C LYS A 33 -26.67 -2.04 8.58
N ARG A 34 -26.19 -2.93 7.72
CA ARG A 34 -27.06 -3.90 7.06
C ARG A 34 -27.24 -5.05 8.04
N GLU A 35 -28.48 -5.28 8.44
CA GLU A 35 -28.90 -6.25 9.46
C GLU A 35 -28.39 -7.68 9.20
N GLN A 36 -28.00 -7.99 7.96
CA GLN A 36 -27.52 -9.30 7.53
C GLN A 36 -26.02 -9.38 7.19
N GLU A 37 -25.25 -8.28 7.22
CA GLU A 37 -23.85 -8.32 6.83
C GLU A 37 -22.93 -8.59 8.04
N LYS A 38 -22.37 -9.81 8.10
CA LYS A 38 -21.21 -10.18 8.97
C LYS A 38 -19.94 -9.37 8.65
N ASN A 39 -19.98 -8.47 7.67
CA ASN A 39 -18.83 -7.73 7.19
C ASN A 39 -18.59 -6.49 8.05
N LYS A 40 -17.36 -6.38 8.58
CA LYS A 40 -16.93 -5.23 9.36
C LYS A 40 -17.12 -3.94 8.53
N PRO A 41 -17.60 -2.84 9.15
CA PRO A 41 -17.73 -1.58 8.45
C PRO A 41 -16.38 -1.15 7.87
N LYS A 42 -16.40 -0.52 6.70
CA LYS A 42 -15.17 0.00 6.09
C LYS A 42 -14.54 1.01 7.05
N SER A 43 -13.28 0.80 7.39
CA SER A 43 -12.53 1.68 8.30
C SER A 43 -12.12 3.00 7.63
N MET A 44 -12.01 3.02 6.29
CA MET A 44 -11.59 4.20 5.53
C MET A 44 -12.12 4.20 4.11
N SER A 45 -12.27 5.40 3.55
CA SER A 45 -12.54 5.63 2.13
C SER A 45 -11.37 6.40 1.51
N VAL A 46 -10.88 5.94 0.36
CA VAL A 46 -9.73 6.54 -0.33
C VAL A 46 -10.20 7.13 -1.66
N LYS A 47 -9.91 8.42 -1.86
CA LYS A 47 -10.08 9.13 -3.13
C LYS A 47 -8.74 9.21 -3.84
N PHE A 48 -8.76 9.02 -5.15
CA PHE A 48 -7.55 8.95 -5.98
C PHE A 48 -7.49 10.16 -6.89
N TYR A 49 -6.33 10.80 -6.98
CA TYR A 49 -6.13 11.99 -7.77
C TYR A 49 -4.94 11.82 -8.71
N VAL A 50 -5.00 12.45 -9.88
CA VAL A 50 -3.88 12.57 -10.81
C VAL A 50 -3.69 14.04 -11.13
N LYS A 51 -2.42 14.48 -11.13
CA LYS A 51 -2.07 15.86 -11.50
C LYS A 51 -2.04 15.98 -13.02
N ARG A 52 -2.81 16.93 -13.55
CA ARG A 52 -2.72 17.34 -14.97
C ARG A 52 -1.51 18.23 -15.20
N ARG A 53 -1.13 18.41 -16.48
CA ARG A 53 -0.07 19.36 -16.88
C ARG A 53 -0.34 20.79 -16.38
N ASP A 54 -1.62 21.15 -16.34
CA ASP A 54 -2.12 22.45 -15.86
C ASP A 54 -2.00 22.64 -14.33
N GLY A 55 -1.43 21.65 -13.61
CA GLY A 55 -1.27 21.69 -12.16
C GLY A 55 -2.49 21.24 -11.35
N LEU A 56 -3.66 21.16 -11.99
CA LEU A 56 -4.92 20.75 -11.35
C LEU A 56 -4.94 19.25 -11.00
N MET A 57 -5.50 18.94 -9.82
CA MET A 57 -5.74 17.56 -9.37
C MET A 57 -7.11 17.09 -9.83
N VAL A 58 -7.14 16.04 -10.66
CA VAL A 58 -8.38 15.44 -11.15
C VAL A 58 -8.63 14.13 -10.41
N ASN A 59 -9.86 13.96 -9.90
CA ASN A 59 -10.28 12.71 -9.30
C ASN A 59 -10.37 11.62 -10.37
N VAL A 60 -9.79 10.46 -10.10
CA VAL A 60 -9.76 9.32 -11.03
C VAL A 60 -10.41 8.10 -10.42
N TYR A 61 -10.92 7.23 -11.29
CA TYR A 61 -11.39 5.93 -10.85
C TYR A 61 -10.23 5.10 -10.30
N ARG A 62 -10.52 4.34 -9.24
CA ARG A 62 -9.57 3.43 -8.58
C ARG A 62 -8.88 2.50 -9.57
N GLN A 63 -9.62 1.93 -10.52
CA GLN A 63 -9.05 0.99 -11.49
C GLN A 63 -8.03 1.65 -12.40
N SER A 64 -8.36 2.83 -12.92
CA SER A 64 -7.43 3.62 -13.76
C SER A 64 -6.16 3.96 -13.00
N PHE A 65 -6.28 4.41 -11.75
CA PHE A 65 -5.12 4.71 -10.90
C PHE A 65 -4.22 3.49 -10.68
N MET A 66 -4.81 2.32 -10.42
CA MET A 66 -4.06 1.07 -10.24
C MET A 66 -3.38 0.61 -11.53
N ASN A 67 -4.05 0.75 -12.67
CA ASN A 67 -3.50 0.38 -13.98
C ASN A 67 -2.32 1.28 -14.35
N ILE A 68 -2.43 2.59 -14.12
CA ILE A 68 -1.35 3.56 -14.37
C ILE A 68 -0.13 3.25 -13.50
N LEU A 69 -0.34 2.97 -12.21
CA LEU A 69 0.75 2.67 -11.29
C LEU A 69 1.27 1.23 -11.38
N GLY A 70 0.56 0.32 -12.04
CA GLY A 70 0.90 -1.10 -12.08
C GLY A 70 0.88 -1.76 -10.68
N VAL A 71 0.02 -1.29 -9.78
CA VAL A 71 0.02 -1.72 -8.37
C VAL A 71 -1.32 -2.24 -7.90
N LYS A 72 -1.26 -3.35 -7.16
CA LYS A 72 -2.43 -3.95 -6.51
C LYS A 72 -3.03 -3.03 -5.44
N LYS A 73 -4.36 -3.00 -5.39
CA LYS A 73 -5.18 -2.29 -4.39
C LYS A 73 -4.65 -2.42 -2.97
N ASP A 74 -4.30 -3.64 -2.55
CA ASP A 74 -3.90 -3.92 -1.17
C ASP A 74 -2.62 -3.18 -0.78
N ARG A 75 -1.70 -2.95 -1.74
CA ARG A 75 -0.50 -2.15 -1.47
C ARG A 75 -0.88 -0.72 -1.12
N ILE A 76 -1.75 -0.11 -1.93
CA ILE A 76 -2.17 1.28 -1.74
C ILE A 76 -2.89 1.40 -0.40
N LEU A 77 -3.84 0.50 -0.11
CA LEU A 77 -4.55 0.51 1.16
C LEU A 77 -3.63 0.32 2.36
N ASN A 78 -2.64 -0.57 2.28
CA ASN A 78 -1.70 -0.78 3.39
C ASN A 78 -0.81 0.43 3.64
N VAL A 79 -0.31 1.08 2.58
CA VAL A 79 0.49 2.31 2.70
C VAL A 79 -0.35 3.41 3.36
N VAL A 80 -1.55 3.62 2.84
CA VAL A 80 -2.48 4.65 3.33
C VAL A 80 -2.93 4.38 4.76
N LYS A 81 -3.22 3.12 5.10
CA LYS A 81 -3.61 2.71 6.45
C LYS A 81 -2.49 2.96 7.46
N ARG A 82 -1.27 2.53 7.15
CA ARG A 82 -0.11 2.77 8.01
C ARG A 82 0.15 4.25 8.20
N TYR A 83 0.08 5.02 7.12
CA TYR A 83 0.24 6.47 7.21
C TYR A 83 -0.83 7.12 8.09
N LYS A 84 -2.10 6.67 8.02
CA LYS A 84 -3.16 7.15 8.91
C LYS A 84 -2.90 6.80 10.38
N GLU A 85 -2.32 5.64 10.65
CA GLU A 85 -2.05 5.15 12.01
C GLU A 85 -0.82 5.79 12.64
N SER A 86 0.28 5.97 11.88
CA SER A 86 1.55 6.48 12.41
C SER A 86 1.83 7.95 12.08
N ASN A 87 1.11 8.56 11.12
CA ASN A 87 1.44 9.85 10.50
C ASN A 87 2.86 9.93 9.88
N GLU A 88 3.58 8.82 9.87
CA GLU A 88 4.93 8.70 9.34
C GLU A 88 4.93 7.93 8.03
N MET A 89 5.90 8.26 7.16
CA MET A 89 6.07 7.53 5.91
C MET A 89 6.45 6.07 6.21
N PRO A 90 5.65 5.09 5.76
CA PRO A 90 5.96 3.70 6.06
C PRO A 90 7.29 3.30 5.44
N LYS A 91 8.13 2.57 6.20
CA LYS A 91 9.35 1.99 5.62
C LYS A 91 8.96 0.84 4.69
N GLU A 92 9.44 0.84 3.45
CA GLU A 92 9.26 -0.29 2.54
C GLU A 92 10.03 -1.51 3.07
N ARG A 93 9.32 -2.65 3.20
CA ARG A 93 9.91 -3.92 3.67
C ARG A 93 9.84 -5.01 2.59
N ARG A 94 9.47 -4.66 1.36
CA ARG A 94 9.45 -5.57 0.20
C ARG A 94 10.86 -5.81 -0.31
N GLY A 95 11.09 -7.00 -0.85
CA GLY A 95 12.42 -7.41 -1.28
C GLY A 95 13.34 -7.81 -0.12
N GLY A 96 12.76 -8.23 1.02
CA GLY A 96 13.55 -8.82 2.09
C GLY A 96 14.42 -9.96 1.57
N ASP A 97 15.63 -10.03 2.10
CA ASP A 97 16.66 -10.99 1.73
C ASP A 97 16.13 -12.42 1.97
N ARG A 98 15.75 -13.14 0.91
CA ARG A 98 15.18 -14.50 1.00
C ARG A 98 16.21 -15.56 1.42
N THR A 99 17.45 -15.16 1.61
CA THR A 99 18.62 -15.99 1.94
C THR A 99 18.81 -16.16 3.45
N LYS A 100 18.22 -15.30 4.30
CA LYS A 100 18.32 -15.39 5.77
C LYS A 100 17.35 -16.43 6.35
N GLY A 101 17.56 -17.69 6.01
CA GLY A 101 16.77 -18.81 6.55
C GLY A 101 17.23 -20.20 6.15
N LYS A 102 18.28 -20.35 5.34
CA LYS A 102 18.88 -21.66 5.06
C LYS A 102 20.17 -21.80 5.83
N ASN A 103 20.08 -21.99 7.15
CA ASN A 103 21.09 -22.70 7.93
C ASN A 103 20.39 -23.29 9.16
N ASN A 104 20.32 -24.62 9.17
CA ASN A 104 19.93 -25.51 10.27
C ASN A 104 18.46 -25.51 10.74
N THR A 105 17.63 -26.28 10.05
CA THR A 105 16.84 -27.37 10.66
C THR A 105 16.35 -28.31 9.56
N ALA A 106 17.06 -29.43 9.40
CA ALA A 106 16.47 -30.63 8.83
C ALA A 106 15.44 -31.15 9.86
N SER A 107 14.16 -31.21 9.49
CA SER A 107 13.20 -32.27 9.87
C SER A 107 11.76 -31.82 9.59
N GLY A 108 11.05 -32.62 8.80
CA GLY A 108 9.61 -32.86 8.90
C GLY A 108 8.66 -31.68 8.67
N TYR A 109 7.95 -31.65 7.55
CA TYR A 109 6.66 -32.34 7.38
C TYR A 109 6.06 -32.01 6.00
N LYS A 110 5.39 -33.02 5.44
CA LYS A 110 4.86 -33.09 4.08
C LYS A 110 3.74 -32.06 3.83
N ARG A 111 3.69 -31.59 2.58
CA ARG A 111 2.54 -30.93 1.97
C ARG A 111 1.29 -31.79 2.16
N VAL A 112 0.20 -31.17 2.61
CA VAL A 112 -1.17 -31.65 2.37
C VAL A 112 -1.80 -30.66 1.40
N CYS A 113 -2.53 -31.24 0.45
CA CYS A 113 -3.13 -30.67 -0.75
C CYS A 113 -3.86 -29.35 -0.55
#